data_AF-A0A376L8H2-F1
#
_entry.id   AF-A0A376L8H2-F1
#
_cell.length_a   1.000
_cell.length_b   1.000
_cell.length_c   1.000
_cell.angle_alpha   90.00
_cell.angle_beta   90.00
_cell.angle_gamma   90.00
#
_symmetry.space_group_name_H-M   'P 1'
#
loop_
_entity.id
_entity.type
_entity.pdbx_description
1 polymer ?
#
loop_
_entity_poly.entity_id
_entity_poly.type
_entity_poly.pdbx_seq_one_letter_code
_entity_poly.pdbx_strand_id
1 'polypeptide(L)' 'MLSALVVELVLSAGFLLVIHGATDKFAPAGFAPIAIGLALTLIHLISIPVTNTSVNPGAQHRGLLSSRAAGR' A
#
# COMPACT_ATOMS: atom_id res chain seq x y z
N MET A 1 -3.64 6.81 15.89
CA MET A 1 -4.63 5.71 15.86
C MET A 1 -5.81 6.03 14.94
N LEU A 2 -6.55 7.13 15.15
CA LEU A 2 -7.65 7.54 14.26
C LEU A 2 -7.22 7.70 12.78
N SER A 3 -6.06 8.31 12.52
CA SER A 3 -5.56 8.56 11.16
C SER A 3 -5.27 7.29 10.35
N ALA A 4 -4.83 6.21 11.01
CA ALA A 4 -4.57 4.93 10.35
C ALA A 4 -5.87 4.25 9.90
N LEU A 5 -6.88 4.28 10.77
CA LEU A 5 -8.19 3.68 10.48
C LEU A 5 -8.91 4.42 9.33
N VAL A 6 -8.82 5.74 9.28
CA VAL A 6 -9.38 6.54 8.20
C VAL A 6 -8.67 6.26 6.87
N VAL A 7 -7.33 6.17 6.87
CA VAL A 7 -6.57 5.89 5.65
C VAL A 7 -6.88 4.49 5.10
N GLU A 8 -6.93 3.47 5.94
CA GLU A 8 -7.26 2.12 5.51
C GLU A 8 -8.68 2.06 4.91
N LEU A 9 -9.67 2.65 5.59
CA LEU A 9 -11.05 2.63 5.11
C LEU A 9 -11.21 3.33 3.75
N VAL A 10 -10.58 4.50 3.57
CA VAL A 10 -10.66 5.27 2.32
C VAL A 10 -9.92 4.58 1.18
N LEU A 11 -8.70 4.06 1.42
CA LEU A 11 -7.93 3.37 0.39
C LEU A 11 -8.58 2.04 0.00
N SER A 12 -9.14 1.29 0.95
CA SER A 12 -9.88 0.06 0.65
C SER A 12 -11.16 0.34 -0.13
N ALA A 13 -11.97 1.32 0.28
CA ALA A 13 -13.18 1.69 -0.44
C ALA A 13 -12.87 2.20 -1.86
N GLY A 14 -11.83 3.03 -2.00
CA GLY A 14 -11.35 3.51 -3.30
C GLY A 14 -10.86 2.37 -4.20
N PHE A 15 -10.14 1.39 -3.65
CA PHE A 15 -9.67 0.23 -4.41
C PHE A 15 -10.82 -0.63 -4.93
N LEU A 16 -11.84 -0.87 -4.11
CA LEU A 16 -13.06 -1.58 -4.52
C LEU A 16 -13.80 -0.84 -5.64
N LEU A 17 -13.89 0.49 -5.57
CA LEU A 17 -14.47 1.31 -6.64
C LEU A 17 -13.68 1.21 -7.95
N VAL A 18 -12.34 1.19 -7.90
CA VAL A 18 -11.50 1.00 -9.09
C VAL A 18 -11.72 -0.38 -9.69
N ILE A 19 -11.78 -1.45 -8.88
CA ILE A 19 -12.05 -2.79 -9.37
C ILE A 19 -13.41 -2.84 -10.06
N HIS A 20 -14.47 -2.39 -9.38
CA HIS A 20 -15.82 -2.40 -9.95
C HIS A 20 -15.92 -1.59 -11.24
N GLY A 21 -15.33 -0.38 -11.27
CA GLY A 21 -15.34 0.48 -12.45
C GLY A 21 -14.51 -0.06 -13.60
N ALA A 22 -13.37 -0.69 -13.33
CA ALA A 22 -12.50 -1.25 -14.36
C ALA A 22 -13.00 -2.58 -14.93
N THR A 23 -13.87 -3.30 -14.21
CA THR A 23 -14.50 -4.55 -14.66
C THR A 23 -15.97 -4.38 -15.08
N ASP A 24 -16.50 -3.15 -15.07
CA ASP A 24 -17.88 -2.89 -15.48
C ASP A 24 -18.08 -3.24 -16.97
N LYS A 25 -19.31 -3.63 -17.32
CA LYS A 25 -19.69 -4.01 -18.70
C LYS A 25 -19.50 -2.87 -19.72
N PHE A 26 -19.45 -1.63 -19.27
CA PHE A 26 -19.21 -0.46 -20.10
C PHE A 26 -17.73 -0.03 -20.13
N ALA A 27 -16.86 -0.68 -19.35
CA ALA A 27 -15.44 -0.40 -19.37
C ALA A 27 -14.77 -1.00 -20.63
N PRO A 28 -13.78 -0.31 -21.23
CA PRO A 28 -13.01 -0.84 -22.35
C PRO A 28 -12.34 -2.19 -21.99
N ALA A 29 -12.71 -3.25 -22.71
CA ALA A 29 -12.21 -4.59 -22.45
C ALA A 29 -10.68 -4.68 -22.57
N GLY A 30 -10.04 -5.40 -21.64
CA GLY A 30 -8.59 -5.62 -21.62
C GLY A 30 -7.78 -4.61 -20.81
N PHE A 31 -8.38 -3.50 -20.35
CA PHE A 31 -7.66 -2.48 -19.55
C PHE A 31 -7.74 -2.71 -18.03
N ALA A 32 -8.58 -3.63 -17.56
CA ALA A 32 -8.75 -3.92 -16.15
C ALA A 32 -7.44 -4.23 -15.40
N PRO A 33 -6.50 -5.04 -15.92
CA PRO A 33 -5.25 -5.34 -15.22
C PRO A 33 -4.35 -4.11 -15.01
N ILE A 34 -4.33 -3.19 -15.97
CA ILE A 34 -3.52 -1.96 -15.91
C ILE A 34 -4.12 -0.99 -14.89
N ALA A 35 -5.43 -0.79 -14.92
CA ALA A 35 -6.13 0.08 -13.97
C ALA A 35 -5.95 -0.41 -12.52
N ILE A 36 -6.07 -1.71 -12.27
CA ILE A 36 -5.87 -2.31 -10.95
C ILE A 36 -4.40 -2.19 -10.51
N GLY A 37 -3.45 -2.47 -11.41
CA GLY A 37 -2.02 -2.34 -11.12
C GLY A 37 -1.60 -0.92 -10.75
N LEU A 38 -2.08 0.09 -11.50
CA LEU A 38 -1.79 1.49 -11.21
C LEU A 38 -2.45 1.96 -9.90
N ALA A 39 -3.69 1.53 -9.62
CA ALA A 39 -4.35 1.84 -8.35
C ALA A 39 -3.61 1.25 -7.15
N LEU A 40 -3.08 0.03 -7.25
CA LEU A 40 -2.23 -0.55 -6.21
C LEU A 40 -0.96 0.27 -5.99
N THR A 41 -0.28 0.70 -7.06
CA THR A 41 0.92 1.56 -6.91
C THR A 41 0.60 2.90 -6.24
N LEU A 42 -0.54 3.51 -6.58
CA LEU A 42 -0.99 4.77 -5.99
C LEU A 42 -1.33 4.62 -4.50
N ILE A 43 -2.03 3.54 -4.14
CA ILE A 43 -2.36 3.23 -2.75
C ILE A 43 -1.08 3.07 -1.91
N HIS A 44 -0.06 2.38 -2.44
CA HIS A 44 1.22 2.24 -1.75
C HIS A 44 1.95 3.57 -1.61
N LEU A 45 1.98 4.41 -2.66
CA LEU A 45 2.61 5.74 -2.57
C LEU A 45 1.95 6.64 -1.53
N ILE A 46 0.63 6.53 -1.34
CA ILE A 46 -0.13 7.30 -0.35
C ILE A 46 0.00 6.70 1.06
N SER A 47 0.05 5.37 1.20
CA SER A 47 0.14 4.72 2.51
C SER A 47 1.55 4.73 3.12
N ILE A 48 2.62 4.78 2.31
CA ILE A 48 4.01 4.88 2.80
C ILE A 48 4.21 6.05 3.79
N PRO A 49 3.81 7.31 3.50
CA PRO A 49 3.99 8.42 4.44
C PRO A 49 3.00 8.44 5.62
N VAL A 50 1.88 7.70 5.55
CA VAL A 50 0.83 7.75 6.59
C VAL A 50 0.90 6.57 7.58
N THR A 51 1.25 5.37 7.11
CA THR A 51 1.31 4.16 7.95
C THR A 51 2.67 3.47 7.94
N ASN A 52 3.66 4.03 7.23
CA ASN A 52 5.01 3.47 7.14
C ASN A 52 4.96 1.98 6.77
N THR A 53 4.24 1.66 5.68
CA THR A 53 4.04 0.30 5.16
C THR A 53 5.41 -0.34 4.85
N SER A 54 6.02 -0.94 5.88
CA SER A 54 7.26 -1.68 5.77
C SER A 54 6.93 -3.03 5.17
N VAL A 55 6.85 -3.07 3.85
CA VAL A 55 6.87 -4.33 3.07
C VAL A 55 8.27 -4.97 3.06
N ASN A 56 9.18 -4.51 3.93
CA ASN A 56 10.47 -5.15 4.18
C ASN A 56 10.45 -5.91 5.52
N PRO A 57 10.38 -7.25 5.52
CA PRO A 57 10.53 -8.08 6.71
C PRO A 57 11.91 -7.99 7.40
N GLY A 58 12.84 -7.14 6.94
CA GLY A 58 14.21 -7.04 7.47
C GLY A 58 14.56 -5.77 8.25
N ALA A 59 13.72 -4.73 8.24
CA ALA A 59 14.09 -3.43 8.86
C ALA A 59 14.12 -3.48 10.40
N GLN A 60 13.24 -4.25 11.01
CA GLN A 60 13.15 -4.37 12.48
C GLN A 60 14.29 -5.21 13.10
N HIS A 61 14.94 -6.10 12.34
CA HIS A 61 16.04 -6.93 12.86
C HIS A 61 17.44 -6.31 12.68
N ARG A 62 17.60 -5.32 11.78
CA ARG A 62 18.91 -4.72 11.46
C ARG A 62 19.28 -3.47 12.26
N GLY A 63 18.43 -3.02 13.21
CA GLY A 63 18.82 -2.01 14.20
C GLY A 63 19.58 -2.61 15.40
N LEU A 64 19.25 -3.85 15.79
CA LEU A 64 19.81 -4.50 16.98
C LEU A 64 21.17 -5.19 16.73
N LEU A 65 21.52 -5.42 15.46
CA LEU A 65 22.85 -5.91 15.08
C LEU A 65 23.88 -4.78 14.98
N SER A 66 23.43 -3.54 14.71
CA SER A 66 24.31 -2.37 14.64
C SER A 66 24.66 -1.82 16.03
N SER A 67 23.79 -1.98 17.04
CA SER A 67 24.08 -1.55 18.41
C SER A 67 24.93 -2.55 19.21
N ARG A 68 25.03 -3.81 18.77
CA ARG A 68 25.94 -4.81 19.37
C ARG A 68 27.36 -4.76 18.82
N ALA A 69 27.60 -4.12 17.67
CA ALA A 69 28.92 -3.99 17.07
C ALA A 69 29.73 -2.77 17.56
N ALA A 70 29.07 -1.79 18.17
CA ALA A 70 29.66 -0.53 18.65
C ALA A 70 30.00 -0.54 20.17
N GLY A 71 29.83 -1.67 20.85
CA GLY A 71 30.10 -1.83 22.28
C GLY A 71 31.35 -2.67 22.59
N ARG A 72 32.40 -2.55 21.76
CA ARG A 72 33.77 -2.91 22.13
C ARG A 72 34.53 -1.64 22.47
#